data_AF-A0A957M6K8-F1
#
_entry.id   AF-A0A957M6K8-F1
#
_cell.length_a   1.000
_cell.length_b   1.000
_cell.length_c   1.000
_cell.angle_alpha   90.00
_cell.angle_beta   90.00
_cell.angle_gamma   90.00
#
_symmetry.space_group_name_H-M   'P 1'
#
loop_
_entity.id
_entity.type
_entity.pdbx_description
1 polymer ?
#
loop_
_entity_poly.entity_id
_entity_poly.type
_entity_poly.pdbx_seq_one_letter_code
_entity_poly.pdbx_strand_id
1 'polypeptide(L)'
;SESKQIVTYRRQQLMAIHPPSDFTPTDLAPTTEPTRERKGVAGGAVLILLGIALLIGPLTGWQFTWLALPTLAVIFLAWGLIMRTFGLLIPGGILAGIALGTWLMQTRPGLLDGPDNGGIFLLCFAAGWGLITLLSPLTEGGFRWWPLIPGGIMAVIGTALLADQLQMLAWLNIAGPLLLIGLGMWIIFRRRK
;
A
#
# COMPACT_ATOMS: atom_id res chain seq x y z
N SER A 1 49.73 50.49 8.26
CA SER A 1 48.78 51.63 8.18
C SER A 1 47.66 51.38 7.17
N GLU A 2 47.86 50.55 6.14
CA GLU A 2 46.88 50.31 5.06
C GLU A 2 45.69 49.40 5.42
N SER A 3 45.81 48.52 6.40
CA SER A 3 44.72 47.59 6.77
C SER A 3 43.48 48.28 7.34
N LYS A 4 43.63 49.48 7.91
CA LYS A 4 42.48 50.26 8.42
C LYS A 4 41.72 51.00 7.31
N GLN A 5 42.35 51.31 6.17
CA GLN A 5 41.66 51.99 5.08
C GLN A 5 40.73 51.06 4.31
N ILE A 6 41.14 49.81 4.08
CA ILE A 6 40.36 48.82 3.31
C ILE A 6 39.03 48.48 4.02
N VAL A 7 39.01 48.49 5.35
CA VAL A 7 37.80 48.22 6.15
C VAL A 7 36.80 49.39 6.08
N THR A 8 37.28 50.63 6.02
CA THR A 8 36.42 51.81 5.94
C THR A 8 35.74 51.95 4.58
N TYR A 9 36.46 51.66 3.48
CA TYR A 9 35.88 51.69 2.14
C TYR A 9 34.79 50.62 1.94
N ARG A 10 34.95 49.42 2.50
CA ARG A 10 33.95 48.35 2.42
C ARG A 10 32.66 48.70 3.18
N ARG A 11 32.75 49.48 4.27
CA ARG A 11 31.57 49.89 5.05
C ARG A 11 30.73 50.96 4.34
N GLN A 12 31.34 51.83 3.55
CA GLN A 12 30.61 52.86 2.79
C GLN A 12 29.89 52.29 1.55
N GLN A 13 30.42 51.23 0.92
CA GLN A 13 29.75 50.56 -0.20
C GLN A 13 28.50 49.76 0.20
N LEU A 14 28.37 49.35 1.47
CA LEU A 14 27.19 48.65 1.97
C LEU A 14 26.00 49.57 2.28
N MET A 15 26.18 50.90 2.28
CA MET A 15 25.11 51.86 2.58
C MET A 15 24.49 52.51 1.32
N ALA A 16 24.98 52.18 0.12
CA ALA A 16 24.56 52.80 -1.14
C ALA A 16 23.81 51.83 -2.09
N ILE A 17 23.21 50.76 -1.56
CA ILE A 17 22.30 49.91 -2.33
C ILE A 17 20.87 50.21 -1.90
N HIS A 18 20.27 51.11 -2.67
CA HIS A 18 18.85 51.30 -2.97
C HIS A 18 17.83 50.49 -2.13
N PRO A 19 16.86 51.14 -1.45
CA PRO A 19 15.64 50.44 -1.05
C PRO A 19 14.82 50.11 -2.31
N PRO A 20 14.38 48.86 -2.53
CA PRO A 20 13.28 48.60 -3.45
C PRO A 20 11.99 48.99 -2.73
N SER A 21 11.55 50.24 -2.90
CA SER A 21 10.29 50.75 -2.35
C SER A 21 9.08 50.54 -3.26
N ASP A 22 9.16 49.61 -4.22
CA ASP A 22 8.04 49.27 -5.10
C ASP A 22 7.62 47.80 -4.89
N PHE A 23 7.24 47.48 -3.66
CA PHE A 23 6.32 46.36 -3.41
C PHE A 23 4.92 46.96 -3.29
N THR A 24 4.26 47.19 -4.42
CA THR A 24 2.80 47.34 -4.45
C THR A 24 2.20 45.98 -4.11
N PRO A 25 1.43 45.80 -3.01
CA PRO A 25 0.83 44.51 -2.67
C PRO A 25 -0.32 44.09 -3.62
N THR A 26 -0.44 44.71 -4.78
CA THR A 26 -1.65 44.66 -5.63
C THR A 26 -1.64 43.51 -6.65
N ASP A 27 -0.57 42.72 -6.74
CA ASP A 27 -0.45 41.62 -7.72
C ASP A 27 -0.55 40.21 -7.10
N LEU A 28 -1.23 40.09 -5.95
CA LEU A 28 -1.76 38.79 -5.55
C LEU A 28 -3.05 38.55 -6.36
N ALA A 29 -2.88 38.02 -7.58
CA ALA A 29 -3.97 37.34 -8.26
C ALA A 29 -4.66 36.40 -7.26
N PRO A 30 -6.00 36.40 -7.15
CA PRO A 30 -6.67 35.42 -6.32
C PRO A 30 -6.27 34.05 -6.87
N THR A 31 -5.44 33.33 -6.12
CA THR A 31 -5.26 31.90 -6.34
C THR A 31 -6.60 31.28 -6.01
N THR A 32 -7.49 31.26 -7.00
CA THR A 32 -8.64 30.37 -6.98
C THR A 32 -8.01 28.98 -6.88
N GLU A 33 -7.99 28.41 -5.68
CA GLU A 33 -7.92 26.97 -5.50
C GLU A 33 -9.37 26.45 -5.46
N PRO A 34 -10.06 26.24 -6.59
CA PRO A 34 -11.20 25.36 -6.57
C PRO A 34 -10.67 23.93 -6.64
N THR A 35 -11.18 23.03 -5.78
CA THR A 35 -11.42 21.58 -6.01
C THR A 35 -10.87 20.59 -4.98
N ARG A 36 -10.27 20.99 -3.86
CA ARG A 36 -9.83 20.00 -2.84
C ARG A 36 -10.96 19.48 -1.93
N GLU A 37 -12.00 20.27 -1.67
CA GLU A 37 -13.09 19.93 -0.74
C GLU A 37 -14.04 18.83 -1.24
N ARG A 38 -14.36 18.80 -2.54
CA ARG A 38 -15.36 17.88 -3.09
C ARG A 38 -14.96 16.39 -3.00
N LYS A 39 -13.65 16.12 -2.96
CA LYS A 39 -13.09 14.76 -2.88
C LYS A 39 -13.28 14.14 -1.49
N GLY A 40 -13.38 14.95 -0.43
CA GLY A 40 -13.57 14.47 0.94
C GLY A 40 -15.02 14.01 1.23
N VAL A 41 -16.01 14.75 0.74
CA VAL A 41 -17.43 14.48 0.99
C VAL A 41 -17.89 13.19 0.29
N ALA A 42 -17.38 12.93 -0.92
CA ALA A 42 -17.66 11.68 -1.64
C ALA A 42 -17.18 10.45 -0.86
N GLY A 43 -16.02 10.55 -0.18
CA GLY A 43 -15.51 9.46 0.67
C GLY A 43 -16.30 9.24 1.94
N GLY A 44 -16.74 10.32 2.59
CA GLY A 44 -17.63 10.22 3.74
C GLY A 44 -18.97 9.55 3.39
N ALA A 45 -19.58 9.96 2.28
CA ALA A 45 -20.86 9.41 1.84
C ALA A 45 -20.78 7.90 1.51
N VAL A 46 -19.70 7.45 0.88
CA VAL A 46 -19.51 6.03 0.58
C VAL A 46 -19.18 5.21 1.84
N LEU A 47 -18.45 5.77 2.81
CA LEU A 47 -18.20 5.11 4.09
C LEU A 47 -19.49 4.95 4.90
N ILE A 48 -20.39 5.94 4.84
CA ILE A 48 -21.72 5.89 5.44
C ILE A 48 -22.58 4.83 4.76
N LEU A 49 -22.64 4.82 3.41
CA LEU A 49 -23.39 3.80 2.67
C LEU A 49 -22.83 2.39 2.89
N LEU A 50 -21.50 2.25 2.99
CA LEU A 50 -20.82 1.00 3.34
C LEU A 50 -21.16 0.55 4.75
N GLY A 51 -21.12 1.45 5.73
CA GLY A 51 -21.51 1.16 7.10
C GLY A 51 -22.98 0.71 7.19
N ILE A 52 -23.87 1.36 6.45
CA ILE A 52 -25.29 0.99 6.36
C ILE A 52 -25.45 -0.39 5.70
N ALA A 53 -24.76 -0.65 4.58
CA ALA A 53 -24.82 -1.94 3.90
C ALA A 53 -24.32 -3.09 4.79
N LEU A 54 -23.24 -2.87 5.55
CA LEU A 54 -22.72 -3.85 6.50
C LEU A 54 -23.61 -4.03 7.73
N LEU A 55 -24.41 -3.02 8.11
CA LEU A 55 -25.34 -3.07 9.25
C LEU A 55 -26.62 -3.86 8.91
N ILE A 56 -27.04 -3.90 7.65
CA ILE A 56 -28.26 -4.61 7.20
C ILE A 56 -28.13 -6.13 7.38
N GLY A 57 -26.92 -6.70 7.23
CA GLY A 57 -26.68 -8.13 7.38
C GLY A 57 -27.01 -8.66 8.79
N PRO A 58 -26.38 -8.14 9.86
CA PRO A 58 -26.68 -8.54 11.24
C PRO A 58 -28.11 -8.25 11.68
N LEU A 59 -28.73 -7.17 11.18
CA LEU A 59 -30.10 -6.76 11.57
C LEU A 59 -31.20 -7.68 11.00
N THR A 60 -30.92 -8.40 9.93
CA THR A 60 -31.92 -9.26 9.24
C THR A 60 -31.87 -10.73 9.67
N GLY A 61 -30.92 -11.14 10.51
CA GLY A 61 -30.80 -12.52 10.99
C GLY A 61 -30.39 -13.53 9.92
N TRP A 62 -30.18 -13.10 8.67
CA TRP A 62 -29.54 -13.88 7.63
C TRP A 62 -28.04 -14.00 7.94
N GLN A 63 -27.45 -15.18 7.76
CA GLN A 63 -26.03 -15.47 7.97
C GLN A 63 -25.13 -14.77 6.92
N PHE A 64 -25.24 -13.45 6.78
CA PHE A 64 -24.56 -12.62 5.78
C PHE A 64 -23.05 -12.47 6.04
N THR A 65 -22.55 -13.03 7.14
CA THR A 65 -21.14 -12.98 7.56
C THR A 65 -20.19 -13.44 6.45
N TRP A 66 -20.59 -14.41 5.62
CA TRP A 66 -19.77 -14.90 4.51
C TRP A 66 -19.63 -13.89 3.37
N LEU A 67 -20.60 -12.98 3.20
CA LEU A 67 -20.57 -11.95 2.17
C LEU A 67 -19.91 -10.65 2.66
N ALA A 68 -19.76 -10.46 3.97
CA ALA A 68 -19.17 -9.24 4.53
C ALA A 68 -17.72 -9.01 4.04
N LEU A 69 -16.88 -10.06 4.09
CA LEU A 69 -15.49 -10.02 3.62
C LEU A 69 -15.35 -9.67 2.12
N PRO A 70 -15.99 -10.39 1.17
CA PRO A 70 -15.88 -10.06 -0.25
C PRO A 70 -16.49 -8.70 -0.58
N THR A 71 -17.58 -8.31 0.10
CA THR A 71 -18.18 -6.97 -0.08
C THR A 71 -17.19 -5.88 0.31
N LEU A 72 -16.51 -6.04 1.46
CA LEU A 72 -15.50 -5.09 1.92
C LEU A 72 -14.29 -5.04 0.97
N ALA A 73 -13.86 -6.20 0.46
CA ALA A 73 -12.79 -6.29 -0.53
C ALA A 73 -13.12 -5.49 -1.80
N VAL A 74 -14.29 -5.74 -2.39
CA VAL A 74 -14.76 -5.05 -3.59
C VAL A 74 -14.84 -3.54 -3.35
N ILE A 75 -15.30 -3.12 -2.18
CA ILE A 75 -15.48 -1.70 -1.88
C ILE A 75 -14.13 -1.01 -1.74
N PHE A 76 -13.16 -1.57 -1.01
CA PHE A 76 -11.80 -1.00 -0.95
C PHE A 76 -11.11 -0.98 -2.31
N LEU A 77 -11.28 -2.04 -3.11
CA LEU A 77 -10.67 -2.12 -4.45
C LEU A 77 -11.30 -1.10 -5.42
N ALA A 78 -12.63 -1.05 -5.49
CA ALA A 78 -13.36 -0.12 -6.35
C ALA A 78 -13.08 1.32 -5.93
N TRP A 79 -13.11 1.61 -4.62
CA TRP A 79 -12.84 2.95 -4.11
C TRP A 79 -11.39 3.38 -4.33
N GLY A 80 -10.43 2.50 -4.06
CA GLY A 80 -9.01 2.75 -4.34
C GLY A 80 -8.74 2.97 -5.83
N LEU A 81 -9.50 2.31 -6.71
CA LEU A 81 -9.39 2.50 -8.16
C LEU A 81 -10.04 3.81 -8.64
N ILE A 82 -11.21 4.16 -8.09
CA ILE A 82 -11.92 5.42 -8.40
C ILE A 82 -11.12 6.64 -7.91
N MET A 83 -10.61 6.58 -6.67
CA MET A 83 -9.78 7.64 -6.11
C MET A 83 -8.33 7.59 -6.58
N ARG A 84 -7.94 6.53 -7.30
CA ARG A 84 -6.56 6.26 -7.74
C ARG A 84 -5.56 6.30 -6.58
N THR A 85 -6.00 5.90 -5.38
CA THR A 85 -5.18 5.91 -4.16
C THR A 85 -4.57 4.54 -3.90
N PHE A 86 -3.24 4.45 -4.00
CA PHE A 86 -2.52 3.19 -3.77
C PHE A 86 -2.78 2.60 -2.37
N GLY A 87 -2.99 3.45 -1.36
CA GLY A 87 -3.21 3.02 0.02
C GLY A 87 -4.42 2.10 0.22
N LEU A 88 -5.44 2.18 -0.65
CA LEU A 88 -6.66 1.37 -0.52
C LEU A 88 -6.64 0.09 -1.35
N LEU A 89 -5.76 0.01 -2.35
CA LEU A 89 -5.53 -1.24 -3.08
C LEU A 89 -4.94 -2.30 -2.15
N ILE A 90 -4.11 -1.91 -1.18
CA ILE A 90 -3.48 -2.85 -0.24
C ILE A 90 -4.53 -3.60 0.59
N PRO A 91 -5.38 -2.95 1.41
CA PRO A 91 -6.41 -3.65 2.17
C PRO A 91 -7.42 -4.33 1.25
N GLY A 92 -7.77 -3.73 0.10
CA GLY A 92 -8.69 -4.34 -0.87
C GLY A 92 -8.17 -5.66 -1.44
N GLY A 93 -6.90 -5.71 -1.86
CA GLY A 93 -6.28 -6.92 -2.43
C GLY A 93 -6.08 -8.02 -1.38
N ILE A 94 -5.68 -7.65 -0.17
CA ILE A 94 -5.56 -8.59 0.97
C ILE A 94 -6.93 -9.19 1.30
N LEU A 95 -7.96 -8.35 1.45
CA LEU A 95 -9.33 -8.81 1.72
C LEU A 95 -9.88 -9.66 0.58
N ALA A 96 -9.57 -9.33 -0.68
CA ALA A 96 -9.99 -10.12 -1.83
C ALA A 96 -9.35 -11.52 -1.80
N GLY A 97 -8.05 -11.61 -1.48
CA GLY A 97 -7.36 -12.88 -1.34
C GLY A 97 -7.92 -13.74 -0.20
N ILE A 98 -8.19 -13.13 0.96
CA ILE A 98 -8.81 -13.81 2.11
C ILE A 98 -10.21 -14.31 1.75
N ALA A 99 -11.05 -13.44 1.17
CA ALA A 99 -12.42 -13.78 0.79
C ALA A 99 -12.45 -14.92 -0.24
N LEU A 100 -11.56 -14.89 -1.23
CA LEU A 100 -11.44 -15.96 -2.22
C LEU A 100 -10.97 -17.27 -1.57
N GLY A 101 -9.98 -17.21 -0.68
CA GLY A 101 -9.45 -18.36 0.04
C GLY A 101 -10.52 -19.03 0.91
N THR A 102 -11.22 -18.26 1.75
CA THR A 102 -12.27 -18.80 2.61
C THR A 102 -13.46 -19.33 1.81
N TRP A 103 -13.81 -18.71 0.68
CA TRP A 103 -14.87 -19.23 -0.19
C TRP A 103 -14.51 -20.58 -0.83
N LEU A 104 -13.27 -20.74 -1.32
CA LEU A 104 -12.80 -22.02 -1.88
C LEU A 104 -12.75 -23.13 -0.83
N MET A 105 -12.29 -22.84 0.38
CA MET A 105 -12.25 -23.82 1.48
C MET A 105 -13.64 -24.31 1.87
N GLN A 106 -14.64 -23.43 1.86
CA GLN A 106 -16.02 -23.77 2.24
C GLN A 106 -16.80 -24.49 1.15
N THR A 107 -16.47 -24.25 -0.13
CA THR A 107 -17.16 -24.87 -1.27
C THR A 107 -16.64 -26.26 -1.62
N ARG A 108 -15.45 -26.65 -1.13
CA ARG A 108 -14.90 -28.01 -1.29
C ARG A 108 -14.54 -28.70 0.03
N PRO A 109 -15.51 -28.92 0.93
CA PRO A 109 -15.29 -29.71 2.13
C PRO A 109 -15.09 -31.18 1.70
N GLY A 110 -13.90 -31.74 1.90
CA GLY A 110 -13.57 -33.15 1.60
C GLY A 110 -12.58 -33.38 0.45
N LEU A 111 -12.22 -32.35 -0.34
CA LEU A 111 -11.09 -32.46 -1.28
C LEU A 111 -9.76 -31.98 -0.65
N LEU A 112 -9.81 -31.44 0.58
CA LEU A 112 -8.76 -30.63 1.20
C LEU A 112 -8.55 -30.97 2.69
N ASP A 113 -8.71 -32.22 3.08
CA ASP A 113 -8.46 -32.62 4.47
C ASP A 113 -6.95 -32.77 4.69
N GLY A 114 -6.32 -31.79 5.37
CA GLY A 114 -4.88 -31.79 5.65
C GLY A 114 -4.17 -30.47 5.29
N PRO A 115 -2.82 -30.50 5.15
CA PRO A 115 -1.99 -29.33 4.78
C PRO A 115 -2.41 -28.64 3.47
N ASP A 116 -3.10 -29.37 2.59
CA ASP A 116 -3.59 -28.90 1.28
C ASP A 116 -4.56 -27.73 1.39
N ASN A 117 -5.38 -27.69 2.44
CA ASN A 117 -6.30 -26.58 2.72
C ASN A 117 -5.53 -25.27 2.96
N GLY A 118 -4.40 -25.36 3.65
CA GLY A 118 -3.48 -24.24 3.84
C GLY A 118 -2.80 -23.81 2.54
N GLY A 119 -2.46 -24.76 1.66
CA GLY A 119 -1.85 -24.49 0.36
C GLY A 119 -2.75 -23.67 -0.56
N ILE A 120 -4.02 -24.07 -0.73
CA ILE A 120 -5.01 -23.31 -1.52
C ILE A 120 -5.25 -21.92 -0.93
N PHE A 121 -5.42 -21.83 0.40
CA PHE A 121 -5.59 -20.55 1.06
C PHE A 121 -4.40 -19.61 0.80
N LEU A 122 -3.16 -20.12 0.93
CA LEU A 122 -1.95 -19.34 0.64
C LEU A 122 -1.89 -18.88 -0.82
N LEU A 123 -2.32 -19.70 -1.78
CA LEU A 123 -2.37 -19.32 -3.19
C LEU A 123 -3.42 -18.25 -3.47
N CYS A 124 -4.61 -18.36 -2.88
CA CYS A 124 -5.63 -17.30 -2.97
C CYS A 124 -5.13 -16.01 -2.33
N PHE A 125 -4.44 -16.10 -1.19
CA PHE A 125 -3.82 -14.97 -0.55
C PHE A 125 -2.72 -14.33 -1.41
N ALA A 126 -1.85 -15.15 -2.02
CA ALA A 126 -0.84 -14.72 -2.98
C ALA A 126 -1.45 -14.04 -4.22
N ALA A 127 -2.59 -14.54 -4.72
CA ALA A 127 -3.34 -13.89 -5.79
C ALA A 127 -3.84 -12.51 -5.37
N GLY A 128 -4.29 -12.35 -4.13
CA GLY A 128 -4.62 -11.04 -3.55
C GLY A 128 -3.43 -10.05 -3.57
N TRP A 129 -2.22 -10.52 -3.24
CA TRP A 129 -0.99 -9.73 -3.35
C TRP A 129 -0.64 -9.38 -4.80
N GLY A 130 -0.74 -10.34 -5.72
CA GLY A 130 -0.53 -10.12 -7.15
C GLY A 130 -1.52 -9.10 -7.74
N LEU A 131 -2.77 -9.14 -7.29
CA LEU A 131 -3.81 -8.20 -7.68
C LEU A 131 -3.48 -6.76 -7.30
N ILE A 132 -2.84 -6.53 -6.14
CA ILE A 132 -2.35 -5.19 -5.73
C ILE A 132 -1.37 -4.65 -6.76
N THR A 133 -0.38 -5.46 -7.18
CA THR A 133 0.59 -5.01 -8.17
C THR A 133 -0.03 -4.85 -9.54
N LEU A 134 -0.93 -5.74 -9.95
CA LEU A 134 -1.62 -5.65 -11.24
C LEU A 134 -2.46 -4.36 -11.35
N LEU A 135 -3.10 -3.95 -10.26
CA LEU A 135 -3.90 -2.72 -10.19
C LEU A 135 -3.06 -1.47 -9.88
N SER A 136 -1.82 -1.61 -9.41
CA SER A 136 -0.95 -0.48 -9.07
C SER A 136 -0.75 0.56 -10.19
N PRO A 137 -0.62 0.19 -11.49
CA PRO A 137 -0.44 1.17 -12.56
C PRO A 137 -1.67 2.03 -12.80
N LEU A 138 -2.85 1.61 -12.32
CA LEU A 138 -4.10 2.39 -12.45
C LEU A 138 -4.19 3.50 -11.39
N THR A 139 -3.29 3.51 -10.40
CA THR A 139 -3.24 4.46 -9.29
C THR A 139 -2.13 5.52 -9.43
N GLU A 140 -2.22 6.58 -8.63
CA GLU A 140 -1.18 7.60 -8.53
C GLU A 140 0.13 6.99 -7.99
N GLY A 141 1.23 7.16 -8.73
CA GLY A 141 2.56 6.66 -8.34
C GLY A 141 3.08 5.47 -9.14
N GLY A 142 2.32 4.99 -10.14
CA GLY A 142 2.80 4.02 -11.13
C GLY A 142 2.96 2.59 -10.62
N PHE A 143 3.71 1.77 -11.38
CA PHE A 143 3.88 0.35 -11.08
C PHE A 143 4.67 0.13 -9.76
N ARG A 144 4.12 -0.65 -8.83
CA ARG A 144 4.77 -1.01 -7.56
C ARG A 144 5.06 -2.52 -7.51
N TRP A 145 6.34 -2.88 -7.60
CA TRP A 145 6.81 -4.28 -7.59
C TRP A 145 6.86 -4.92 -6.20
N TRP A 146 6.89 -4.12 -5.13
CA TRP A 146 7.09 -4.64 -3.76
C TRP A 146 6.05 -5.71 -3.31
N PRO A 147 4.75 -5.65 -3.67
CA PRO A 147 3.77 -6.66 -3.28
C PRO A 147 4.02 -8.05 -3.90
N LEU A 148 4.79 -8.14 -4.99
CA LEU A 148 5.15 -9.44 -5.59
C LEU A 148 6.10 -10.24 -4.72
N ILE A 149 6.87 -9.60 -3.84
CA ILE A 149 7.82 -10.32 -2.97
C ILE A 149 7.05 -11.21 -1.99
N PRO A 150 6.19 -10.67 -1.10
CA PRO A 150 5.38 -11.52 -0.22
C PRO A 150 4.41 -12.41 -0.99
N GLY A 151 3.79 -11.90 -2.07
CA GLY A 151 2.90 -12.71 -2.92
C GLY A 151 3.61 -13.91 -3.54
N GLY A 152 4.82 -13.73 -4.05
CA GLY A 152 5.63 -14.79 -4.65
C GLY A 152 6.09 -15.82 -3.62
N ILE A 153 6.52 -15.38 -2.42
CA ILE A 153 6.88 -16.30 -1.33
C ILE A 153 5.67 -17.15 -0.94
N MET A 154 4.50 -16.53 -0.73
CA MET A 154 3.27 -17.24 -0.40
C MET A 154 2.83 -18.19 -1.52
N ALA A 155 3.02 -17.80 -2.79
CA ALA A 155 2.72 -18.68 -3.92
C ALA A 155 3.61 -19.92 -3.93
N VAL A 156 4.93 -19.75 -3.75
CA VAL A 156 5.87 -20.88 -3.70
C VAL A 156 5.55 -21.82 -2.53
N ILE A 157 5.29 -21.27 -1.33
CA ILE A 157 4.93 -22.07 -0.15
C ILE A 157 3.58 -22.77 -0.38
N GLY A 158 2.58 -22.07 -0.89
CA GLY A 158 1.25 -22.62 -1.15
C GLY A 158 1.28 -23.75 -2.18
N THR A 159 2.06 -23.60 -3.25
CA THR A 159 2.29 -24.67 -4.24
C THR A 159 3.06 -25.84 -3.64
N ALA A 160 4.09 -25.59 -2.83
CA ALA A 160 4.86 -26.66 -2.18
C ALA A 160 4.01 -27.47 -1.20
N LEU A 161 3.09 -26.80 -0.48
CA LEU A 161 2.10 -27.46 0.37
C LEU A 161 1.16 -28.37 -0.45
N LEU A 162 0.64 -27.88 -1.57
CA LEU A 162 -0.23 -28.67 -2.46
C LEU A 162 0.46 -29.85 -3.16
N ALA A 163 1.77 -29.76 -3.36
CA ALA A 163 2.55 -30.80 -4.01
C ALA A 163 3.06 -31.86 -3.01
N ASP A 164 2.65 -31.79 -1.74
CA ASP A 164 3.16 -32.59 -0.61
C ASP A 164 4.70 -32.61 -0.53
N GLN A 165 5.34 -31.53 -1.00
CA GLN A 165 6.80 -31.41 -1.02
C GLN A 165 7.31 -30.87 0.31
N LEU A 166 7.09 -31.63 1.38
CA LEU A 166 7.55 -31.31 2.74
C LEU A 166 9.06 -31.03 2.79
N GLN A 167 9.83 -31.69 1.92
CA GLN A 167 11.28 -31.49 1.81
C GLN A 167 11.64 -30.10 1.26
N MET A 168 10.87 -29.56 0.31
CA MET A 168 11.04 -28.19 -0.20
C MET A 168 10.69 -27.14 0.88
N LEU A 169 9.69 -27.44 1.71
CA LEU A 169 9.36 -26.62 2.89
C LEU A 169 10.49 -26.61 3.94
N ALA A 170 11.14 -27.77 4.17
CA ALA A 170 12.28 -27.87 5.07
C ALA A 170 13.47 -27.02 4.60
N TRP A 171 13.75 -27.01 3.29
CA TRP A 171 14.75 -26.12 2.71
C TRP A 171 14.39 -24.65 2.87
N LEU A 172 13.12 -24.27 2.71
CA LEU A 172 12.67 -22.89 2.91
C LEU A 172 12.80 -22.42 4.36
N ASN A 173 12.52 -23.31 5.32
CA ASN A 173 12.66 -23.04 6.75
C ASN A 173 14.13 -22.72 7.12
N ILE A 174 15.08 -23.39 6.49
CA ILE A 174 16.52 -23.13 6.66
C ILE A 174 16.96 -21.90 5.84
N ALA A 175 16.46 -21.77 4.61
CA ALA A 175 16.83 -20.70 3.70
C ALA A 175 16.42 -19.32 4.20
N GLY A 176 15.26 -19.18 4.85
CA GLY A 176 14.77 -17.90 5.38
C GLY A 176 15.77 -17.23 6.36
N PRO A 177 16.13 -17.89 7.48
CA PRO A 177 17.14 -17.40 8.41
C PRO A 177 18.49 -17.13 7.75
N LEU A 178 18.97 -18.02 6.87
CA LEU A 178 20.22 -17.83 6.14
C LEU A 178 20.20 -16.58 5.25
N LEU A 179 19.10 -16.33 4.55
CA LEU A 179 18.91 -15.11 3.75
C LEU A 179 18.91 -13.87 4.64
N LEU A 180 18.26 -13.94 5.80
CA LEU A 180 18.20 -12.83 6.75
C LEU A 180 19.57 -12.52 7.36
N ILE A 181 20.34 -13.56 7.70
CA ILE A 181 21.73 -13.44 8.19
C ILE A 181 22.61 -12.82 7.10
N GLY A 182 22.54 -13.33 5.87
CA GLY A 182 23.31 -12.82 4.74
C GLY A 182 22.97 -11.37 4.40
N LEU A 183 21.68 -11.02 4.39
CA LEU A 183 21.23 -9.65 4.15
C LEU A 183 21.65 -8.71 5.29
N GLY A 184 21.57 -9.18 6.54
CA GLY A 184 22.06 -8.45 7.71
C GLY A 184 23.56 -8.16 7.63
N MET A 185 24.37 -9.16 7.28
CA MET A 185 25.81 -8.98 7.01
C MET A 185 26.05 -7.97 5.89
N TRP A 186 25.30 -8.07 4.80
CA TRP A 186 25.44 -7.18 3.65
C TRP A 186 25.13 -5.71 4.00
N ILE A 187 24.08 -5.45 4.79
CA ILE A 187 23.74 -4.10 5.26
C ILE A 187 24.86 -3.52 6.12
N ILE A 188 25.43 -4.32 7.04
CA ILE A 188 26.54 -3.86 7.90
C ILE A 188 27.76 -3.52 7.04
N PHE A 189 28.10 -4.38 6.07
CA PHE A 189 29.26 -4.17 5.21
C PHE A 189 29.09 -2.94 4.30
N ARG A 190 27.86 -2.66 3.85
CA ARG A 190 27.53 -1.50 3.01
C ARG A 190 27.53 -0.17 3.79
N ARG A 191 27.31 -0.18 5.11
CA ARG A 191 27.39 1.02 5.96
C ARG A 191 28.81 1.37 6.43
N ARG A 192 29.78 0.46 6.25
CA ARG A 192 31.19 0.69 6.58
C ARG A 192 32.04 1.19 5.40
N LYS A 193 31.45 1.28 4.20
CA LYS A 193 32.01 1.98 3.03
C LYS A 193 31.24 3.26 2.82
#